data_AF-A0A0L0TBL2-F1
#
_entry.id   AF-A0A0L0TBL2-F1
#
_cell.length_a   1.000
_cell.length_b   1.000
_cell.length_c   1.000
_cell.angle_alpha   90.00
_cell.angle_beta   90.00
_cell.angle_gamma   90.00
#
_symmetry.space_group_name_H-M   'P 1'
#
loop_
_entity.id
_entity.type
_entity.pdbx_description
1 polymer ?
#
loop_
_entity_poly.entity_id
_entity_poly.type
_entity_poly.pdbx_seq_one_letter_code
_entity_poly.pdbx_strand_id
1 'polypeptide(L)' 'MGQVELLNNATVADQPVASFDWSPDKQGLCAFTAFDQTVRVGIVTRLNQY' A
#
# COMPACT_ATOMS: atom_id res chain seq x y z
N MET A 1 3.84 6.31 -24.35
CA MET A 1 4.62 5.27 -23.66
C MET A 1 4.22 5.31 -22.20
N GLY A 2 3.92 4.16 -21.57
CA GLY A 2 3.65 4.12 -20.14
C GLY A 2 4.95 4.27 -19.35
N GLN A 3 4.98 5.17 -18.36
CA GLN A 3 6.10 5.36 -17.45
C GLN A 3 5.68 4.91 -16.04
N VAL A 4 6.60 4.28 -15.33
CA VAL A 4 6.42 3.92 -13.92
C VAL A 4 7.36 4.81 -13.09
N GLU A 5 6.80 5.43 -12.05
CA GLU A 5 7.55 6.23 -11.10
C GLU A 5 7.20 5.81 -9.67
N LEU A 6 8.16 5.94 -8.75
CA LEU A 6 7.96 5.66 -7.34
C LEU A 6 7.32 6.87 -6.67
N LEU A 7 6.04 6.78 -6.32
CA LEU A 7 5.31 7.87 -5.64
C LEU A 7 5.53 7.89 -4.12
N ASN A 8 5.66 6.72 -3.49
CA ASN A 8 5.76 6.59 -2.04
C ASN A 8 6.67 5.41 -1.66
N ASN A 9 7.41 5.55 -0.56
CA ASN A 9 8.19 4.48 0.05
C ASN A 9 8.05 4.57 1.59
N ALA A 10 7.68 3.45 2.23
CA ALA A 10 7.54 3.37 3.67
C ALA A 10 7.72 1.93 4.17
N THR A 11 8.27 1.77 5.37
CA THR A 11 8.28 0.50 6.10
C THR A 11 6.93 0.31 6.79
N VAL A 12 6.19 -0.74 6.40
CA VAL A 12 4.83 -1.01 6.90
C VAL A 12 4.73 -2.25 7.80
N ALA A 13 5.79 -3.07 7.82
CA ALA A 13 5.91 -4.28 8.62
C ALA A 13 7.40 -4.65 8.79
N ASP A 14 7.73 -5.33 9.89
CA ASP A 14 9.08 -5.86 10.15
C ASP A 14 9.33 -7.20 9.44
N GLN A 15 8.24 -7.88 9.06
CA GLN A 15 8.26 -9.11 8.27
C GLN A 15 7.73 -8.85 6.86
N PRO A 16 8.05 -9.70 5.87
CA PRO A 16 7.58 -9.51 4.50
C PRO A 16 6.05 -9.45 4.39
N VAL A 17 5.57 -8.54 3.53
CA VAL A 17 4.15 -8.45 3.17
C VAL A 17 3.76 -9.68 2.35
N ALA A 18 2.74 -10.41 2.78
CA ALA A 18 2.30 -11.67 2.19
C ALA A 18 1.12 -11.50 1.21
N SER A 19 0.29 -10.47 1.42
CA SER A 19 -0.81 -10.10 0.51
C SER A 19 -1.11 -8.62 0.61
N PHE A 20 -1.64 -8.04 -0.47
CA PHE A 20 -2.00 -6.63 -0.55
C PHE A 20 -3.16 -6.47 -1.52
N ASP A 21 -4.16 -5.66 -1.17
CA ASP A 21 -5.27 -5.31 -2.04
C ASP A 21 -5.70 -3.85 -1.87
N TRP A 22 -6.01 -3.18 -2.98
CA TRP A 22 -6.52 -1.80 -2.99
C TRP A 22 -8.04 -1.82 -2.91
N SER A 23 -8.59 -0.90 -2.14
CA SER A 23 -10.04 -0.71 -2.09
C SER A 23 -10.54 -0.13 -3.43
N PRO A 24 -11.54 -0.75 -4.09
CA PRO A 24 -12.04 -0.29 -5.39
C PRO A 24 -12.91 0.97 -5.28
N ASP A 25 -13.46 1.22 -4.09
CA ASP A 25 -14.34 2.35 -3.76
C ASP A 25 -13.57 3.60 -3.32
N LYS A 26 -12.35 3.46 -2.79
CA LYS A 26 -11.58 4.57 -2.24
C LYS A 26 -10.10 4.51 -2.57
N GLN A 27 -9.66 5.44 -3.43
CA GLN A 27 -8.25 5.61 -3.77
C GLN A 27 -7.39 5.81 -2.52
N GLY A 28 -6.29 5.07 -2.44
CA GLY A 28 -5.35 5.14 -1.34
C GLY A 28 -5.74 4.34 -0.11
N LEU A 29 -6.92 3.72 -0.06
CA LEU A 29 -7.26 2.76 0.99
C LEU A 29 -6.83 1.35 0.57
N CYS A 30 -6.12 0.63 1.43
CA CYS A 30 -5.74 -0.77 1.16
C CYS A 30 -5.83 -1.64 2.42
N ALA A 31 -5.91 -2.94 2.20
CA ALA A 31 -5.73 -3.95 3.23
C ALA A 31 -4.57 -4.87 2.86
N PHE A 32 -3.78 -5.29 3.85
CA PHE A 32 -2.62 -6.15 3.62
C PHE A 32 -2.27 -6.97 4.85
N THR A 33 -1.51 -8.05 4.62
CA THR A 33 -1.01 -8.93 5.69
C THR A 33 0.49 -9.08 5.60
N ALA A 34 1.13 -9.41 6.73
CA ALA A 34 2.53 -9.77 6.79
C ALA A 34 2.74 -11.01 7.66
N PHE A 35 3.89 -11.66 7.55
CA PHE A 35 4.24 -12.85 8.35
C PHE A 35 4.54 -12.55 9.83
N ASP A 36 4.16 -11.38 10.31
CA ASP A 36 4.21 -10.97 11.73
C ASP A 36 2.88 -11.22 12.47
N GLN A 37 2.00 -12.05 11.89
CA GLN A 37 0.69 -12.43 12.45
C GLN A 37 -0.28 -11.25 12.59
N THR A 38 -0.19 -10.24 11.70
CA THR A 38 -1.11 -9.10 11.72
C THR A 38 -1.75 -8.82 10.37
N VAL A 39 -2.98 -8.30 10.44
CA VAL A 39 -3.73 -7.72 9.33
C VAL A 39 -3.76 -6.21 9.53
N ARG A 40 -3.51 -5.45 8.46
CA ARG A 40 -3.41 -3.99 8.50
C ARG A 40 -4.33 -3.37 7.46
N VAL A 41 -4.84 -2.19 7.79
CA VAL A 41 -5.52 -1.28 6.85
C VAL A 41 -4.66 -0.04 6.71
N GLY A 42 -4.29 0.30 5.48
CA GLY A 42 -3.42 1.43 5.16
C GLY A 42 -4.19 2.55 4.48
N ILE A 43 -3.82 3.80 4.79
CA ILE A 43 -4.25 4.98 4.03
C ILE A 43 -3.00 5.61 3.42
N VAL A 44 -2.87 5.52 2.11
CA VAL A 44 -1.81 6.14 1.33
C VAL A 44 -2.32 7.47 0.77
N THR A 45 -1.58 8.52 1.09
CA THR A 45 -1.89 9.89 0.65
C THR A 45 -0.91 10.34 -0.43
N ARG A 46 -1.16 11.50 -1.05
CA ARG A 46 -0.32 12.08 -2.11
C ARG A 46 -0.14 11.21 -3.36
N LEU A 47 -1.12 10.38 -3.68
CA LEU A 47 -1.09 9.51 -4.88
C LEU A 47 -1.27 10.26 -6.22
N ASN A 48 -1.56 11.56 -6.18
CA ASN A 48 -1.92 12.37 -7.35
C ASN A 48 -1.42 13.82 -7.23
N GLN A 49 -0.34 14.06 -6.49
CA GLN A 49 0.24 15.41 -6.39
C GLN A 49 1.21 15.60 -7.56
N TYR A 50 0.80 16.48 -8.48
CA TYR A 50 1.63 17.07 -9.54
C TYR A 50 2.67 18.03 -8.95
#